data_AF-A0A9W8L4X5-F1
#
_entry.id   AF-A0A9W8L4X5-F1
#
_cell.length_a   1.000
_cell.length_b   1.000
_cell.length_c   1.000
_cell.angle_alpha   90.00
_cell.angle_beta   90.00
_cell.angle_gamma   90.00
#
_symmetry.space_group_name_H-M   'P 1'
#
loop_
_entity.id
_entity.type
_entity.pdbx_description
1 polymer ?
#
loop_
_entity_poly.entity_id
_entity_poly.type
_entity_poly.pdbx_seq_one_letter_code
_entity_poly.pdbx_strand_id
1 'polypeptide(L)'
;MSPARASAIRSRIALLVLAALLAAVALGFAAAGRSPAALASASAPSPWASKRNPLNTYLAKFAWAWTTMLFVAMLPFAAAPARVVLRYATATLYWLAMTRWFFGPPLFDRLFVHTGGECQLPMPASDTPYSMSACRSAGGAWAGGHDVSGHCFLLLHSGLFLAEEVLAPLLLLLASLEHRSPAASPAARWALLAATLGLVGVWLLMLFFTAKYFHGVEELVSGSLLGAAYWFAVYHMRIVAM
;
A
#
# COMPACT_ATOMS: atom_id res chain seq x y z
N MET A 1 -28.18 -7.86 14.19
CA MET A 1 -27.41 -6.63 14.48
C MET A 1 -27.89 -5.52 13.54
N SER A 2 -27.99 -4.25 14.00
CA SER A 2 -28.41 -3.17 13.09
C SER A 2 -27.32 -2.87 12.04
N PRO A 3 -27.70 -2.48 10.81
CA PRO A 3 -26.74 -2.09 9.76
C PRO A 3 -25.79 -0.97 10.21
N ALA A 4 -26.28 -0.02 11.00
CA ALA A 4 -25.48 1.06 11.57
C ALA A 4 -24.36 0.55 12.49
N ARG A 5 -24.66 -0.43 13.36
CA ARG A 5 -23.66 -1.02 14.25
C ARG A 5 -22.62 -1.83 13.47
N ALA A 6 -23.04 -2.55 12.44
CA ALA A 6 -22.13 -3.26 11.54
C ALA A 6 -21.16 -2.29 10.84
N SER A 7 -21.69 -1.20 10.28
CA SER A 7 -20.91 -0.16 9.62
C SER A 7 -19.90 0.48 10.58
N ALA A 8 -20.32 0.81 11.80
CA ALA A 8 -19.44 1.42 12.80
C ALA A 8 -18.28 0.49 13.19
N ILE A 9 -18.53 -0.82 13.30
CA ILE A 9 -17.47 -1.81 13.59
C ILE A 9 -16.47 -1.87 12.43
N ARG A 10 -16.94 -1.92 11.17
CA ARG A 10 -16.07 -1.93 9.99
C ARG A 10 -15.16 -0.70 9.95
N SER A 11 -15.75 0.50 10.11
CA SER A 11 -14.98 1.74 10.13
C SER A 11 -13.95 1.80 11.27
N ARG A 12 -14.28 1.29 12.46
CA ARG A 12 -13.32 1.22 13.57
C ARG A 12 -12.15 0.30 13.27
N ILE A 13 -12.40 -0.87 12.69
CA ILE A 13 -11.34 -1.81 12.30
C ILE A 13 -10.42 -1.18 11.27
N ALA A 14 -10.97 -0.55 10.23
CA ALA A 14 -10.18 0.13 9.20
C ALA A 14 -9.34 1.29 9.76
N LEU A 15 -9.89 2.09 10.68
CA LEU A 15 -9.15 3.15 11.38
C LEU A 15 -8.02 2.61 12.25
N LEU A 16 -8.22 1.48 12.93
CA LEU A 16 -7.16 0.84 13.71
C LEU A 16 -6.02 0.33 12.81
N VAL A 17 -6.36 -0.26 11.66
CA VAL A 17 -5.36 -0.68 10.66
C VAL A 17 -4.63 0.54 10.10
N LEU A 18 -5.34 1.62 9.74
CA LEU A 18 -4.71 2.87 9.31
C LEU A 18 -3.73 3.40 10.35
N ALA A 19 -4.15 3.48 11.61
CA ALA A 19 -3.32 3.95 12.71
C ALA A 19 -2.07 3.08 12.88
N ALA A 20 -2.21 1.75 12.80
CA ALA A 20 -1.07 0.84 12.87
C ALA A 20 -0.09 1.02 11.71
N LEU A 21 -0.59 1.16 10.47
CA LEU A 21 0.23 1.39 9.27
C LEU A 21 1.01 2.71 9.38
N LEU A 22 0.35 3.79 9.79
CA LEU A 22 0.99 5.09 10.01
C LEU A 22 1.99 5.06 11.18
N ALA A 23 1.67 4.34 12.26
CA ALA A 23 2.59 4.15 13.37
C ALA A 23 3.85 3.40 12.93
N ALA A 24 3.73 2.37 12.07
CA ALA A 24 4.89 1.67 11.53
C ALA A 24 5.80 2.60 10.70
N VAL A 25 5.22 3.48 9.89
CA VAL A 25 5.98 4.51 9.14
C VAL A 25 6.68 5.47 10.11
N ALA A 26 5.96 6.01 11.10
CA ALA A 26 6.50 6.96 12.06
C ALA A 26 7.62 6.35 12.92
N LEU A 27 7.43 5.13 13.41
CA LEU A 27 8.44 4.39 14.17
C LEU A 27 9.67 4.06 13.32
N GLY A 28 9.48 3.67 12.06
CA GLY A 28 10.58 3.43 11.13
C GLY A 28 11.40 4.68 10.89
N PHE A 29 10.74 5.81 10.66
CA PHE A 29 11.39 7.11 10.48
C PHE A 29 12.15 7.55 11.76
N ALA A 30 11.53 7.45 12.94
CA ALA A 30 12.18 7.76 14.20
C ALA A 30 13.41 6.88 14.46
N ALA A 31 13.31 5.58 14.12
CA ALA A 31 14.41 4.62 14.25
C ALA A 31 15.52 4.81 13.20
N ALA A 32 15.33 5.66 12.18
CA ALA A 32 16.38 5.98 11.22
C ALA A 32 17.52 6.79 11.88
N GLY A 33 17.28 7.41 13.05
CA GLY A 33 18.33 7.97 13.90
C GLY A 33 19.34 8.84 13.16
N ARG A 34 18.86 9.78 12.32
CA ARG A 34 19.67 10.61 11.41
C ARG A 34 20.50 11.66 12.18
N SER A 35 21.44 11.22 13.01
CA SER A 35 22.56 12.03 13.46
C SER A 35 23.71 11.90 12.45
N PRO A 36 24.35 13.01 12.03
CA PRO A 36 25.48 12.99 11.10
C PRO A 36 26.61 12.03 11.51
N ALA A 37 26.84 11.87 12.83
CA ALA A 37 27.83 10.94 13.39
C ALA A 37 27.48 9.45 13.24
N ALA A 38 26.19 9.11 13.10
CA ALA A 38 25.73 7.73 12.91
C ALA A 38 25.89 7.28 11.45
N LEU A 39 25.76 8.20 10.48
CA LEU A 39 26.05 7.92 9.07
C LEU A 39 27.55 7.74 8.80
N ALA A 40 28.41 8.45 9.55
CA ALA A 40 29.86 8.35 9.41
C ALA A 40 30.46 7.06 10.00
N SER A 41 29.72 6.36 10.88
CA SER A 41 30.17 5.16 11.58
C SER A 41 29.47 3.86 11.13
N ALA A 42 28.61 3.92 10.11
CA ALA A 42 27.85 2.77 9.64
C ALA A 42 28.74 1.74 8.92
N SER A 43 29.25 0.79 9.69
CA SER A 43 29.84 -0.46 9.19
C SER A 43 28.75 -1.38 8.61
N ALA A 44 29.07 -2.04 7.50
CA ALA A 44 28.30 -3.00 6.72
C ALA A 44 26.77 -2.72 6.56
N PRO A 45 26.25 -2.46 5.35
CA PRO A 45 24.82 -2.21 5.16
C PRO A 45 24.01 -3.39 5.71
N SER A 46 23.10 -3.11 6.65
CA SER A 46 22.20 -4.10 7.24
C SER A 46 21.53 -4.94 6.13
N PRO A 47 21.36 -6.26 6.29
CA PRO A 47 20.65 -7.10 5.31
C PRO A 47 19.26 -6.55 4.94
N TRP A 48 18.62 -5.84 5.87
CA TRP A 48 17.33 -5.18 5.73
C TRP A 48 17.36 -3.91 4.86
N ALA A 49 18.52 -3.26 4.77
CA ALA A 49 18.75 -2.08 3.91
C ALA A 49 19.09 -2.47 2.46
N SER A 50 19.33 -3.76 2.19
CA SER A 50 19.57 -4.24 0.82
C SER A 50 18.29 -4.23 -0.01
N LYS A 51 18.31 -3.52 -1.15
CA LYS A 51 17.22 -3.55 -2.14
C LYS A 51 16.93 -4.96 -2.67
N ARG A 52 17.87 -5.90 -2.53
CA ARG A 52 17.76 -7.30 -2.96
C ARG A 52 17.25 -8.25 -1.86
N ASN A 53 16.90 -7.74 -0.68
CA ASN A 53 16.27 -8.53 0.37
C ASN A 53 15.02 -9.28 -0.19
N PRO A 54 14.86 -10.58 0.05
CA PRO A 54 13.68 -11.34 -0.37
C PRO A 54 12.34 -10.70 0.02
N LEU A 55 12.23 -10.08 1.20
CA LEU A 55 10.99 -9.40 1.62
C LEU A 55 10.66 -8.22 0.70
N ASN A 56 11.67 -7.46 0.28
CA ASN A 56 11.49 -6.38 -0.68
C ASN A 56 11.16 -6.91 -2.09
N THR A 57 11.87 -7.95 -2.51
CA THR A 57 11.79 -8.47 -3.89
C THR A 57 10.50 -9.25 -4.15
N TYR A 58 10.00 -10.00 -3.17
CA TYR A 58 8.85 -10.90 -3.34
C TYR A 58 7.59 -10.44 -2.60
N LEU A 59 7.70 -9.71 -1.49
CA LEU A 59 6.51 -9.27 -0.74
C LEU A 59 6.09 -7.85 -1.14
N ALA A 60 6.95 -6.85 -0.93
CA ALA A 60 6.57 -5.46 -1.24
C ALA A 60 6.28 -5.23 -2.73
N LYS A 61 7.13 -5.75 -3.63
CA LYS A 61 6.91 -5.61 -5.09
C LYS A 61 5.63 -6.27 -5.60
N PHE A 62 5.23 -7.37 -4.99
CA PHE A 62 4.02 -8.12 -5.36
C PHE A 62 2.87 -7.90 -4.37
N ALA A 63 2.89 -6.80 -3.61
CA ALA A 63 1.92 -6.56 -2.55
C ALA A 63 0.47 -6.63 -3.04
N TRP A 64 0.18 -6.08 -4.22
CA TRP A 64 -1.16 -6.18 -4.80
C TRP A 64 -1.57 -7.61 -5.17
N ALA A 65 -0.63 -8.46 -5.58
CA ALA A 65 -0.92 -9.86 -5.91
C ALA A 65 -1.31 -10.66 -4.65
N TRP A 66 -0.57 -10.49 -3.56
CA TRP A 66 -0.90 -11.10 -2.26
C TRP A 66 -2.25 -10.61 -1.71
N THR A 67 -2.51 -9.30 -1.85
CA THR A 67 -3.82 -8.70 -1.51
C THR A 67 -4.95 -9.29 -2.34
N THR A 68 -4.75 -9.45 -3.65
CA THR A 68 -5.72 -10.05 -4.57
C THR A 68 -6.02 -11.50 -4.20
N MET A 69 -5.02 -12.28 -3.83
CA MET A 69 -5.20 -13.69 -3.44
C MET A 69 -6.13 -13.81 -2.23
N LEU A 70 -5.91 -13.02 -1.17
CA LEU A 70 -6.77 -13.06 0.02
C LEU A 70 -8.17 -12.49 -0.24
N PHE A 71 -8.27 -11.47 -1.10
CA PHE A 71 -9.55 -10.94 -1.56
C PHE A 71 -10.37 -11.99 -2.31
N VAL A 72 -9.76 -12.70 -3.26
CA VAL A 72 -10.43 -13.78 -4.00
C VAL A 72 -10.86 -14.91 -3.06
N ALA A 73 -10.04 -15.26 -2.08
CA ALA A 73 -10.40 -16.24 -1.05
C ALA A 73 -11.59 -15.78 -0.18
N MET A 74 -11.83 -14.47 -0.06
CA MET A 74 -12.96 -13.89 0.66
C MET A 74 -14.26 -13.85 -0.17
N LEU A 75 -14.19 -13.87 -1.50
CA LEU A 75 -15.37 -13.74 -2.39
C LEU A 75 -16.50 -14.74 -2.11
N PRO A 76 -16.25 -16.03 -1.81
CA PRO A 76 -17.33 -16.98 -1.49
C PRO A 76 -18.15 -16.59 -0.25
N PHE A 77 -17.60 -15.73 0.61
CA PHE A 77 -18.23 -15.23 1.83
C PHE A 77 -18.90 -13.86 1.63
N ALA A 78 -18.76 -13.26 0.45
CA ALA A 78 -19.21 -11.90 0.19
C ALA A 78 -20.74 -11.81 0.07
N ALA A 79 -21.30 -10.84 0.78
CA ALA A 79 -22.73 -10.53 0.80
C ALA A 79 -23.30 -10.06 -0.55
N ALA A 80 -22.50 -9.24 -1.24
CA ALA A 80 -22.85 -8.54 -2.46
C ALA A 80 -21.64 -8.61 -3.38
N PRO A 81 -21.37 -9.79 -4.00
CA PRO A 81 -20.12 -10.06 -4.69
C PRO A 81 -19.87 -9.06 -5.82
N ALA A 82 -20.90 -8.65 -6.58
CA ALA A 82 -20.75 -7.63 -7.63
C ALA A 82 -20.22 -6.29 -7.10
N ARG A 83 -20.72 -5.84 -5.94
CA ARG A 83 -20.29 -4.57 -5.31
C ARG A 83 -18.85 -4.66 -4.80
N VAL A 84 -18.52 -5.78 -4.18
CA VAL A 84 -17.18 -6.06 -3.64
C VAL A 84 -16.15 -6.17 -4.79
N VAL A 85 -16.53 -6.82 -5.89
CA VAL A 85 -15.71 -6.89 -7.12
C VAL A 85 -15.55 -5.51 -7.77
N LEU A 86 -16.60 -4.68 -7.81
CA LEU A 86 -16.48 -3.31 -8.32
C LEU A 86 -15.46 -2.51 -7.53
N ARG A 87 -15.48 -2.60 -6.19
CA ARG A 87 -14.50 -1.93 -5.33
C ARG A 87 -13.08 -2.46 -5.53
N TYR A 88 -12.91 -3.75 -5.73
CA TYR A 88 -11.62 -4.31 -6.10
C TYR A 88 -11.12 -3.77 -7.44
N ALA A 89 -12.01 -3.70 -8.44
CA ALA A 89 -11.68 -3.16 -9.75
C ALA A 89 -11.26 -1.69 -9.66
N THR A 90 -12.01 -0.85 -8.95
CA THR A 90 -11.66 0.57 -8.78
C THR A 90 -10.40 0.78 -7.95
N ALA A 91 -10.14 -0.06 -6.93
CA ALA A 91 -8.89 -0.04 -6.17
C ALA A 91 -7.69 -0.41 -7.06
N THR A 92 -7.85 -1.45 -7.86
CA THR A 92 -6.82 -1.89 -8.83
C THR A 92 -6.54 -0.79 -9.85
N LEU A 93 -7.59 -0.18 -10.43
CA LEU A 93 -7.45 0.91 -11.39
C LEU A 93 -6.77 2.13 -10.75
N TYR A 94 -7.08 2.46 -9.50
CA TYR A 94 -6.41 3.52 -8.75
C TYR A 94 -4.92 3.25 -8.60
N TRP A 95 -4.54 2.05 -8.14
CA TRP A 95 -3.14 1.63 -8.04
C TRP A 95 -2.41 1.69 -9.39
N LEU A 96 -3.03 1.17 -10.46
CA LEU A 96 -2.47 1.19 -11.81
C LEU A 96 -2.31 2.62 -12.32
N ALA A 97 -3.29 3.50 -12.12
CA ALA A 97 -3.18 4.90 -12.53
C ALA A 97 -2.03 5.63 -11.84
N MET A 98 -1.77 5.34 -10.56
CA MET A 98 -0.66 5.92 -9.81
C MET A 98 0.71 5.41 -10.28
N THR A 99 0.83 4.10 -10.53
CA THR A 99 2.14 3.42 -10.64
C THR A 99 2.49 2.90 -12.02
N ARG A 100 1.51 2.80 -12.94
CA ARG A 100 1.68 2.23 -14.28
C ARG A 100 1.29 3.22 -15.35
N TRP A 101 1.82 2.97 -16.54
CA TRP A 101 1.44 3.69 -17.75
C TRP A 101 0.00 3.34 -18.13
N PHE A 102 -0.96 4.16 -17.71
CA PHE A 102 -2.36 4.01 -18.12
C PHE A 102 -2.81 5.15 -19.06
N PHE A 103 -2.11 6.29 -19.10
CA PHE A 103 -2.42 7.45 -19.98
C PHE A 103 -1.20 8.33 -20.31
N GLY A 104 0.00 7.76 -20.47
CA GLY A 104 1.25 8.52 -20.40
C GLY A 104 2.12 8.05 -19.23
N PRO A 105 3.21 8.76 -18.88
CA PRO A 105 4.06 8.39 -17.75
C PRO A 105 3.22 8.18 -16.48
N PRO A 106 3.62 7.24 -15.59
CA PRO A 106 2.97 7.07 -14.29
C PRO A 106 2.73 8.42 -13.61
N LEU A 107 1.64 8.57 -12.87
CA LEU A 107 1.35 9.85 -12.20
C LEU A 107 2.46 10.24 -11.22
N PHE A 108 3.14 9.27 -10.61
CA PHE A 108 4.34 9.54 -9.82
C PHE A 108 5.46 10.18 -10.65
N ASP A 109 5.73 9.70 -11.87
CA ASP A 109 6.74 10.29 -12.75
C ASP A 109 6.36 11.72 -13.15
N ARG A 110 5.08 11.96 -13.44
CA ARG A 110 4.59 13.32 -13.76
C ARG A 110 4.71 14.27 -12.59
N LEU A 111 4.33 13.82 -11.40
CA LEU A 111 4.47 14.61 -10.18
C LEU A 111 5.94 14.93 -9.91
N PHE A 112 6.83 13.96 -10.11
CA PHE A 112 8.27 14.15 -9.97
C PHE A 112 8.77 15.22 -10.96
N VAL A 113 8.45 15.10 -12.26
CA VAL A 113 8.81 16.12 -13.26
C VAL A 113 8.25 17.49 -12.90
N HIS A 114 6.96 17.56 -12.53
CA HIS A 114 6.29 18.82 -12.18
C HIS A 114 6.89 19.50 -10.95
N THR A 115 7.50 18.74 -10.04
CA THR A 115 8.18 19.26 -8.84
C THR A 115 9.65 19.57 -9.09
N GLY A 116 10.11 19.57 -10.35
CA GLY A 116 11.49 19.91 -10.72
C GLY A 116 12.39 18.71 -10.99
N GLY A 117 11.84 17.49 -11.05
CA GLY A 117 12.60 16.28 -11.32
C GLY A 117 13.06 16.17 -12.77
N GLU A 118 14.34 15.89 -12.97
CA GLU A 118 14.94 15.73 -14.29
C GLU A 118 15.95 14.57 -14.36
N CYS A 119 16.15 14.07 -15.59
CA CYS A 119 17.19 13.09 -15.88
C CYS A 119 18.54 13.80 -16.02
N GLN A 120 19.53 13.39 -15.23
CA GLN A 120 20.88 13.98 -15.22
C GLN A 120 21.78 13.51 -16.37
N LEU A 121 21.24 12.82 -17.38
CA LEU A 121 22.01 12.48 -18.57
C LEU A 121 22.11 13.70 -19.49
N PRO A 122 23.29 14.00 -20.05
CA PRO A 122 23.41 15.01 -21.11
C PRO A 122 22.72 14.48 -22.37
N MET A 123 21.46 14.84 -22.53
CA MET A 123 20.59 14.48 -23.66
C MET A 123 20.01 15.77 -24.26
N PRO A 124 19.81 15.85 -25.59
CA PRO A 124 19.07 16.95 -26.17
C PRO A 124 17.66 17.01 -25.56
N ALA A 125 17.15 18.22 -25.30
CA ALA A 125 15.87 18.42 -24.60
C ALA A 125 14.69 17.64 -25.24
N SER A 126 14.71 17.46 -26.56
CA SER A 126 13.74 16.66 -27.33
C SER A 126 13.69 15.18 -26.94
N ASP A 127 14.78 14.66 -26.40
CA ASP A 127 14.99 13.24 -26.13
C ASP A 127 15.00 12.95 -24.61
N THR A 128 14.74 13.97 -23.79
CA THR A 128 14.67 13.81 -22.34
C THR A 128 13.53 12.86 -21.97
N PRO A 129 13.82 11.72 -21.31
CA PRO A 129 12.80 10.75 -20.98
C PRO A 129 11.82 11.36 -19.96
N TYR A 130 10.52 11.40 -20.28
CA TYR A 130 9.46 11.82 -19.35
C TYR A 130 9.16 10.79 -18.25
N SER A 131 10.02 9.79 -18.06
CA SER A 131 9.89 8.74 -17.05
C SER A 131 11.23 8.44 -16.41
N MET A 132 11.23 8.33 -15.08
CA MET A 132 12.39 7.91 -14.31
C MET A 132 12.90 6.54 -14.75
N SER A 133 11.98 5.62 -15.09
CA SER A 133 12.34 4.28 -15.54
C SER A 133 13.14 4.30 -16.83
N ALA A 134 12.73 5.13 -17.80
CA ALA A 134 13.42 5.30 -19.08
C ALA A 134 14.81 5.95 -18.89
N CYS A 135 14.92 6.97 -18.03
CA CYS A 135 16.21 7.57 -17.67
C CYS A 135 17.16 6.54 -17.06
N ARG A 136 16.69 5.74 -16.10
CA ARG A 136 17.49 4.69 -15.46
C ARG A 136 17.90 3.59 -16.45
N SER A 137 17.01 3.20 -17.35
CA SER A 137 17.31 2.24 -18.42
C SER A 137 18.36 2.76 -19.40
N ALA A 138 18.44 4.07 -19.61
CA ALA A 138 19.48 4.73 -20.39
C ALA A 138 20.80 4.93 -19.61
N GLY A 139 20.92 4.45 -18.38
CA GLY A 139 22.10 4.61 -17.52
C GLY A 139 22.14 5.93 -16.74
N GLY A 140 21.04 6.68 -16.74
CA GLY A 140 20.92 7.97 -16.08
C GLY A 140 20.50 7.92 -14.63
N ALA A 141 20.83 8.98 -13.90
CA ALA A 141 20.29 9.26 -12.58
C ALA A 141 19.19 10.32 -12.68
N TRP A 142 18.18 10.23 -11.82
CA TRP A 142 17.09 11.20 -11.75
C TRP A 142 17.20 11.99 -10.44
N ALA A 143 17.05 13.32 -10.50
CA ALA A 143 17.22 14.20 -9.33
C ALA A 143 16.38 15.49 -9.45
N GLY A 144 16.32 16.30 -8.37
CA GLY A 144 15.83 17.69 -8.41
C GLY A 144 14.35 17.93 -8.07
N GLY A 145 13.56 16.88 -7.86
CA GLY A 145 12.12 16.97 -7.53
C GLY A 145 11.67 16.00 -6.45
N HIS A 146 10.35 15.80 -6.35
CA HIS A 146 9.70 15.01 -5.29
C HIS A 146 9.39 13.56 -5.73
N ASP A 147 10.11 12.59 -5.15
CA ASP A 147 9.86 11.15 -5.36
C ASP A 147 8.84 10.61 -4.34
N VAL A 148 7.60 10.36 -4.77
CA VAL A 148 6.60 9.73 -3.89
C VAL A 148 7.05 8.30 -3.55
N SER A 149 7.03 7.95 -2.27
CA SER A 149 7.35 6.58 -1.86
C SER A 149 6.29 5.57 -2.34
N GLY A 150 6.57 4.92 -3.47
CA GLY A 150 5.66 3.94 -4.09
C GLY A 150 5.42 2.70 -3.23
N HIS A 151 6.40 2.26 -2.44
CA HIS A 151 6.20 1.18 -1.45
C HIS A 151 5.29 1.63 -0.32
N CYS A 152 5.48 2.83 0.23
CA CYS A 152 4.61 3.36 1.26
C CYS A 152 3.16 3.44 0.76
N PHE A 153 2.97 4.01 -0.43
CA PHE A 153 1.69 4.06 -1.14
C PHE A 153 1.04 2.69 -1.28
N LEU A 154 1.73 1.73 -1.90
CA LEU A 154 1.16 0.43 -2.25
C LEU A 154 0.82 -0.41 -1.01
N LEU A 155 1.70 -0.42 -0.01
CA LEU A 155 1.51 -1.18 1.22
C LEU A 155 0.35 -0.61 2.05
N LEU A 156 0.24 0.71 2.14
CA LEU A 156 -0.84 1.36 2.87
C LEU A 156 -2.18 1.18 2.15
N HIS A 157 -2.21 1.36 0.82
CA HIS A 157 -3.40 1.07 -0.01
C HIS A 157 -3.86 -0.39 0.13
N SER A 158 -2.92 -1.34 0.06
CA SER A 158 -3.18 -2.78 0.21
C SER A 158 -3.72 -3.13 1.61
N GLY A 159 -3.10 -2.59 2.67
CA GLY A 159 -3.51 -2.84 4.05
C GLY A 159 -4.93 -2.34 4.35
N LEU A 160 -5.26 -1.13 3.88
CA LEU A 160 -6.61 -0.58 4.05
C LEU A 160 -7.67 -1.33 3.24
N PHE A 161 -7.33 -1.75 2.02
CA PHE A 161 -8.24 -2.58 1.21
C PHE A 161 -8.53 -3.91 1.91
N LEU A 162 -7.51 -4.59 2.44
CA LEU A 162 -7.68 -5.82 3.22
C LEU A 162 -8.51 -5.58 4.49
N ALA A 163 -8.34 -4.42 5.14
CA ALA A 163 -9.12 -4.09 6.34
C ALA A 163 -10.62 -4.06 6.06
N GLU A 164 -11.02 -3.44 4.95
CA GLU A 164 -12.43 -3.25 4.57
C GLU A 164 -13.07 -4.47 3.92
N GLU A 165 -12.37 -5.11 2.96
CA GLU A 165 -12.97 -6.16 2.12
C GLU A 165 -12.69 -7.58 2.63
N VAL A 166 -11.76 -7.76 3.56
CA VAL A 166 -11.41 -9.08 4.11
C VAL A 166 -11.53 -9.12 5.63
N LEU A 167 -10.74 -8.34 6.34
CA LEU A 167 -10.62 -8.43 7.81
C LEU A 167 -11.94 -8.10 8.53
N ALA A 168 -12.53 -6.95 8.27
CA ALA A 168 -13.75 -6.53 8.98
C ALA A 168 -14.96 -7.44 8.68
N PRO A 169 -15.29 -7.80 7.42
CA PRO A 169 -16.35 -8.75 7.14
C PRO A 169 -16.10 -10.13 7.78
N LEU A 170 -14.85 -10.61 7.76
CA LEU A 170 -14.50 -11.91 8.34
C LEU A 170 -14.63 -11.94 9.86
N LEU A 171 -14.20 -10.87 10.55
CA LEU A 171 -14.39 -10.73 11.99
C LEU A 171 -15.88 -10.66 12.37
N LEU A 172 -16.70 -9.97 11.58
CA LEU A 172 -18.15 -9.92 11.79
C LEU A 172 -18.82 -11.28 11.58
N LEU A 173 -18.36 -12.07 10.59
CA LEU A 173 -18.82 -13.43 10.34
C LEU A 173 -18.43 -14.37 11.50
N LEU A 174 -17.19 -14.28 11.98
CA LEU A 174 -16.69 -15.10 13.11
C LEU A 174 -17.38 -14.76 14.42
N ALA A 175 -17.67 -13.48 14.65
CA ALA A 175 -18.46 -13.04 15.80
C ALA A 175 -19.95 -13.41 15.70
N SER A 176 -20.36 -14.14 14.65
CA SER A 176 -21.76 -14.48 14.35
C SER A 176 -22.68 -13.26 14.29
N LEU A 177 -22.10 -12.07 14.07
CA LEU A 177 -22.83 -10.81 13.98
C LEU A 177 -23.45 -10.60 12.59
N GLU A 178 -22.96 -11.35 11.59
CA GLU A 178 -23.52 -11.47 10.26
C GLU A 178 -23.89 -12.94 10.00
N HIS A 179 -25.19 -13.24 9.95
CA HIS A 179 -25.70 -14.61 9.76
C HIS A 179 -25.72 -14.94 8.26
N ARG A 180 -24.80 -15.78 7.77
CA ARG A 180 -24.74 -16.19 6.36
C ARG A 180 -24.30 -17.64 6.17
N SER A 181 -24.60 -18.14 4.97
CA SER A 181 -24.63 -19.54 4.53
C SER A 181 -23.52 -20.44 5.10
N PRO A 182 -23.84 -21.69 5.45
CA PRO A 182 -22.93 -22.68 6.05
C PRO A 182 -21.90 -23.27 5.07
N ALA A 183 -21.74 -22.68 3.88
CA ALA A 183 -21.00 -23.29 2.76
C ALA A 183 -19.49 -23.43 2.98
N ALA A 184 -18.92 -22.75 3.97
CA ALA A 184 -17.48 -22.75 4.22
C ALA A 184 -17.16 -23.20 5.65
N SER A 185 -16.19 -24.11 5.76
CA SER A 185 -15.79 -24.71 7.03
C SER A 185 -15.29 -23.63 8.02
N PRO A 186 -15.55 -23.79 9.33
CA PRO A 186 -15.00 -22.90 10.35
C PRO A 186 -13.48 -22.77 10.26
N ALA A 187 -12.78 -23.86 9.91
CA ALA A 187 -11.34 -23.88 9.71
C ALA A 187 -10.89 -22.92 8.60
N ALA A 188 -11.61 -22.88 7.46
CA ALA A 188 -11.29 -21.97 6.36
C ALA A 188 -11.39 -20.49 6.77
N ARG A 189 -12.37 -20.14 7.60
CA ARG A 189 -12.56 -18.76 8.11
C ARG A 189 -11.40 -18.33 9.00
N TRP A 190 -10.99 -19.20 9.92
CA TRP A 190 -9.84 -18.92 10.80
C TRP A 190 -8.51 -18.90 10.03
N ALA A 191 -8.32 -19.78 9.05
CA ALA A 191 -7.15 -19.77 8.18
C ALA A 191 -7.05 -18.45 7.38
N LEU A 192 -8.16 -17.99 6.80
CA LEU A 192 -8.19 -16.71 6.08
C LEU A 192 -7.91 -15.53 7.02
N LEU A 193 -8.43 -15.56 8.26
CA LEU A 193 -8.17 -14.52 9.25
C LEU A 193 -6.67 -14.48 9.59
N ALA A 194 -6.09 -15.62 9.92
CA ALA A 194 -4.67 -15.73 10.22
C ALA A 194 -3.79 -15.26 9.05
N ALA A 195 -4.12 -15.66 7.82
CA ALA A 195 -3.41 -15.23 6.62
C ALA A 195 -3.50 -13.71 6.41
N THR A 196 -4.70 -13.12 6.61
CA THR A 196 -4.92 -11.67 6.49
C THR A 196 -4.16 -10.89 7.54
N LEU A 197 -4.22 -11.31 8.81
CA LEU A 197 -3.47 -10.68 9.90
C LEU A 197 -1.95 -10.81 9.69
N GLY A 198 -1.49 -11.99 9.25
CA GLY A 198 -0.09 -12.21 8.91
C GLY A 198 0.39 -11.30 7.78
N LEU A 199 -0.39 -11.17 6.71
CA LEU A 199 -0.04 -10.29 5.58
C LEU A 199 -0.04 -8.80 5.97
N VAL A 200 -1.02 -8.35 6.77
CA VAL A 200 -1.02 -6.98 7.33
C VAL A 200 0.19 -6.77 8.25
N GLY A 201 0.56 -7.78 9.06
CA GLY A 201 1.79 -7.75 9.87
C GLY A 201 3.05 -7.59 9.01
N VAL A 202 3.13 -8.28 7.88
CA VAL A 202 4.20 -8.09 6.89
C VAL A 202 4.20 -6.68 6.33
N TRP A 203 3.04 -6.09 6.01
CA TRP A 203 2.96 -4.69 5.55
C TRP A 203 3.45 -3.70 6.59
N LEU A 204 3.11 -3.90 7.87
CA LEU A 204 3.62 -3.09 8.97
C LEU A 204 5.16 -3.16 9.05
N LEU A 205 5.71 -4.39 9.02
CA LEU A 205 7.16 -4.60 9.06
C LEU A 205 7.86 -3.95 7.85
N MET A 206 7.28 -4.09 6.66
CA MET A 206 7.84 -3.52 5.44
C MET A 206 7.75 -2.00 5.41
N LEU A 207 6.66 -1.40 5.91
CA LEU A 207 6.55 0.06 6.06
C LEU A 207 7.58 0.61 7.04
N PHE A 208 7.82 -0.09 8.16
CA PHE A 208 8.87 0.27 9.11
C PHE A 208 10.25 0.30 8.43
N PHE A 209 10.64 -0.77 7.72
CA PHE A 209 11.94 -0.79 7.05
C PHE A 209 12.03 0.16 5.85
N THR A 210 10.91 0.39 5.14
CA THR A 210 10.80 1.38 4.07
C THR A 210 11.13 2.78 4.59
N ALA A 211 10.50 3.17 5.71
CA ALA A 211 10.73 4.46 6.36
C ALA A 211 12.12 4.57 6.98
N LYS A 212 12.63 3.49 7.58
CA LYS A 212 13.94 3.49 8.25
C LYS A 212 15.10 3.67 7.28
N TYR A 213 15.08 2.98 6.13
CA TYR A 213 16.28 2.83 5.29
C TYR A 213 16.23 3.57 3.95
N PHE A 214 15.04 3.89 3.42
CA PHE A 214 14.93 4.24 1.99
C PHE A 214 14.37 5.62 1.68
N HIS A 215 13.61 6.26 2.59
CA HIS A 215 12.86 7.46 2.26
C HIS A 215 12.95 8.58 3.30
N GLY A 216 12.82 9.83 2.84
CA GLY A 216 12.65 11.03 3.68
C GLY A 216 11.21 11.25 4.16
N VAL A 217 10.98 12.24 5.04
CA VAL A 217 9.64 12.53 5.60
C VAL A 217 8.65 12.88 4.50
N GLU A 218 9.03 13.76 3.58
CA GLU A 218 8.12 14.27 2.54
C GLU A 218 7.65 13.15 1.61
N GLU A 219 8.56 12.28 1.19
CA GLU A 219 8.30 11.11 0.36
C GLU A 219 7.36 10.12 1.07
N LEU A 220 7.53 9.93 2.38
CA LEU A 220 6.69 9.08 3.22
C LEU A 220 5.30 9.67 3.46
N VAL A 221 5.21 10.98 3.71
CA VAL A 221 3.94 11.70 3.92
C VAL A 221 3.10 11.63 2.65
N SER A 222 3.68 12.01 1.51
CA SER A 222 2.99 11.96 0.22
C SER A 222 2.56 10.53 -0.16
N GLY A 223 3.44 9.53 0.03
CA GLY A 223 3.10 8.12 -0.17
C GLY A 223 1.96 7.65 0.73
N SER A 224 1.97 8.04 2.00
CA SER A 224 0.94 7.66 2.96
C SER A 224 -0.41 8.30 2.64
N LEU A 225 -0.42 9.60 2.30
CA LEU A 225 -1.64 10.33 1.93
C LEU A 225 -2.28 9.72 0.68
N LEU A 226 -1.49 9.47 -0.36
CA LEU A 226 -1.99 8.83 -1.58
C LEU A 226 -2.43 7.38 -1.32
N GLY A 227 -1.76 6.66 -0.42
CA GLY A 227 -2.18 5.30 -0.03
C GLY A 227 -3.55 5.28 0.64
N ALA A 228 -3.84 6.28 1.48
CA ALA A 228 -5.09 6.41 2.20
C ALA A 228 -6.23 7.06 1.38
N ALA A 229 -5.90 7.83 0.34
CA ALA A 229 -6.87 8.63 -0.42
C ALA A 229 -8.00 7.80 -1.02
N TYR A 230 -7.69 6.66 -1.64
CA TYR A 230 -8.71 5.76 -2.19
C TYR A 230 -9.67 5.25 -1.11
N TRP A 231 -9.10 4.80 0.02
CA TRP A 231 -9.90 4.29 1.14
C TRP A 231 -10.85 5.38 1.67
N PHE A 232 -10.33 6.59 1.88
CA PHE A 232 -11.14 7.71 2.33
C PHE A 232 -12.26 8.05 1.34
N ALA A 233 -11.95 8.11 0.04
CA ALA A 233 -12.92 8.40 -1.01
C ALA A 233 -14.04 7.34 -1.12
N VAL A 234 -13.68 6.06 -1.15
CA VAL A 234 -14.64 4.98 -1.40
C VAL A 234 -15.40 4.57 -0.15
N TYR A 235 -14.74 4.48 1.00
CA TYR A 235 -15.33 3.91 2.22
C TYR A 235 -15.85 4.97 3.20
N HIS A 236 -15.25 6.16 3.22
CA HIS A 236 -15.68 7.24 4.11
C HIS A 236 -16.62 8.22 3.41
N MET A 237 -16.21 8.75 2.25
CA MET A 237 -17.04 9.67 1.45
C MET A 237 -18.11 8.94 0.62
N ARG A 238 -18.03 7.61 0.49
CA ARG A 238 -19.01 6.76 -0.21
C ARG A 238 -19.20 7.13 -1.69
N ILE A 239 -18.11 7.55 -2.35
CA ILE A 239 -18.12 7.99 -3.76
C ILE A 239 -18.50 6.86 -4.73
N VAL A 240 -18.20 5.61 -4.38
CA VAL A 240 -18.72 4.44 -5.13
C VAL A 240 -20.01 4.02 -4.46
N ALA A 241 -21.12 4.10 -5.23
CA ALA A 241 -22.46 3.81 -4.75
C ALA A 241 -22.49 2.49 -3.96
N MET A 242 -23.04 2.56 -2.75
CA MET A 242 -23.36 1.42 -1.90
C MET A 242 -24.64 0.76 -2.42
#